data_AF-A0A350BWI7-F1
#
_entry.id   AF-A0A350BWI7-F1
#
_cell.length_a   1.000
_cell.length_b   1.000
_cell.length_c   1.000
_cell.angle_alpha   90.00
_cell.angle_beta   90.00
_cell.angle_gamma   90.00
#
_symmetry.space_group_name_H-M   'P 1'
#
loop_
_entity.id
_entity.type
_entity.pdbx_description
1 polymer ?
#
loop_
_entity_poly.entity_id
_entity_poly.type
_entity_poly.pdbx_seq_one_letter_code
_entity_poly.pdbx_strand_id
1 'polypeptide(L)'
;MASQILITRFRSAKFFAALGCSTLVVALFFYASCNSVSSDVDTYLNHSDTVNYVGIEQCATCHQEQHSTFVHTGMGLSFDKASPNKSSAVFGKQHQVYDSLLDMHYLP
;
A
#
# COMPACT_ATOMS: atom_id res chain seq x y z
N MET A 1 13.71 31.81 -53.58
CA MET A 1 12.45 32.47 -53.14
C MET A 1 11.49 31.55 -52.36
N ALA A 2 11.68 30.22 -52.31
CA ALA A 2 10.81 29.31 -51.55
C ALA A 2 10.99 29.38 -50.00
N SER A 3 12.17 29.82 -49.53
CA SER A 3 12.51 29.86 -48.09
C SER A 3 11.72 30.92 -47.29
N GLN A 4 11.46 32.10 -47.86
CA GLN A 4 10.77 33.19 -47.15
C GLN A 4 9.24 32.95 -46.99
N ILE A 5 8.66 32.14 -47.88
CA ILE A 5 7.24 31.77 -47.86
C ILE A 5 6.96 30.72 -46.77
N LEU A 6 7.92 29.80 -46.55
CA LEU A 6 7.84 28.83 -45.45
C LEU A 6 7.95 29.51 -44.08
N ILE A 7 8.86 30.49 -43.92
CA ILE A 7 9.07 31.20 -42.65
C ILE A 7 7.85 32.05 -42.26
N THR A 8 7.18 32.68 -43.22
CA THR A 8 5.97 33.49 -42.96
C THR A 8 4.74 32.64 -42.67
N ARG A 9 4.63 31.44 -43.23
CA ARG A 9 3.59 30.47 -42.86
C ARG A 9 3.76 29.92 -41.45
N PHE A 10 5.00 29.63 -41.04
CA PHE A 10 5.34 29.21 -39.67
C PHE A 10 5.16 30.33 -38.62
N ARG A 11 5.31 31.60 -39.00
CA ARG A 11 5.06 32.77 -38.15
C ARG A 11 3.63 33.30 -38.19
N SER A 12 2.69 32.56 -38.77
CA SER A 12 1.29 32.99 -38.80
C SER A 12 0.61 32.75 -37.46
N ALA A 13 -0.18 33.72 -36.97
CA ALA A 13 -0.92 33.59 -35.71
C ALA A 13 -1.84 32.35 -35.68
N LYS A 14 -2.30 31.89 -36.85
CA LYS A 14 -3.10 30.68 -37.01
C LYS A 14 -2.30 29.39 -36.73
N PHE A 15 -1.01 29.38 -37.03
CA PHE A 15 -0.12 28.24 -36.73
C PHE A 15 0.14 28.13 -35.23
N PHE A 16 0.43 29.26 -34.55
CA PHE A 16 0.58 29.27 -33.09
C PHE A 16 -0.72 28.92 -32.35
N ALA A 17 -1.87 29.39 -32.84
CA ALA A 17 -3.18 29.01 -32.29
C ALA A 17 -3.47 27.52 -32.47
N ALA A 18 -3.16 26.94 -33.63
CA ALA A 18 -3.32 25.51 -33.88
C ALA A 18 -2.39 24.66 -33.01
N LEU A 19 -1.13 25.08 -32.83
CA LEU A 19 -0.16 24.41 -31.96
C LEU A 19 -0.60 24.46 -30.49
N GLY A 20 -1.04 25.62 -30.00
CA GLY A 20 -1.58 25.77 -28.65
C GLY A 20 -2.82 24.90 -28.39
N CYS A 21 -3.75 24.85 -29.36
CA CYS A 21 -4.94 24.01 -29.27
C CYS A 21 -4.56 22.52 -29.26
N SER A 22 -3.60 22.11 -30.10
CA SER A 22 -3.10 20.73 -30.12
C SER A 22 -2.43 20.34 -28.80
N THR A 23 -1.63 21.23 -28.19
CA THR A 23 -1.03 20.97 -26.87
C THR A 23 -2.08 20.84 -25.75
N LEU A 24 -3.14 21.66 -25.81
CA LEU A 24 -4.24 21.61 -24.85
C LEU A 24 -5.00 20.28 -24.96
N VAL A 25 -5.33 19.84 -26.18
CA VAL A 25 -6.04 18.58 -26.43
C VAL A 25 -5.23 17.38 -25.95
N VAL A 26 -3.91 17.38 -26.19
CA VAL A 26 -3.01 16.33 -25.70
C VAL A 26 -2.97 16.33 -24.17
N ALA A 27 -2.85 17.49 -23.52
CA ALA A 27 -2.85 17.60 -22.06
C ALA A 27 -4.18 17.10 -21.44
N LEU A 28 -5.32 17.42 -22.06
CA LEU A 28 -6.63 16.95 -21.63
C LEU A 28 -6.77 15.43 -21.78
N PHE A 29 -6.23 14.86 -22.85
CA PHE A 29 -6.22 13.41 -23.06
C PHE A 29 -5.41 12.69 -21.97
N PHE A 30 -4.20 13.18 -21.65
CA PHE A 30 -3.39 12.62 -20.55
C PHE A 30 -4.07 12.76 -19.19
N TYR A 31 -4.72 13.89 -18.91
CA TYR A 31 -5.46 14.09 -17.66
C TYR A 31 -6.64 13.11 -17.51
N ALA A 32 -7.36 12.83 -18.61
CA ALA A 32 -8.43 11.85 -18.64
C ALA A 32 -7.90 10.42 -18.44
N SER A 33 -6.75 10.07 -19.02
CA SER A 33 -6.13 8.76 -18.86
C SER A 33 -5.53 8.50 -17.46
N CYS A 34 -5.17 9.53 -16.70
CA CYS A 34 -4.67 9.37 -15.32
C CYS A 34 -5.78 9.14 -14.27
N ASN A 35 -7.05 9.44 -14.59
CA ASN A 35 -8.17 9.27 -13.65
C ASN A 35 -8.88 7.92 -13.78
N SER A 36 -8.24 6.90 -14.37
CA SER A 36 -8.78 5.54 -14.31
C SER A 36 -8.67 5.05 -12.87
N VAL A 37 -9.72 5.28 -12.08
CA VAL A 37 -9.92 4.64 -10.77
C VAL A 37 -9.87 3.15 -11.04
N SER A 38 -8.75 2.54 -10.69
CA SER A 38 -8.65 1.10 -10.63
C SER A 38 -9.53 0.72 -9.45
N SER A 39 -10.70 0.14 -9.73
CA SER A 39 -11.47 -0.56 -8.71
C SER A 39 -10.61 -1.74 -8.31
N ASP A 40 -9.70 -1.53 -7.36
CA ASP A 40 -8.90 -2.59 -6.77
C ASP A 40 -9.92 -3.44 -6.02
N VAL A 41 -10.43 -4.47 -6.71
CA VAL A 41 -11.31 -5.43 -6.08
C VAL A 41 -10.42 -6.21 -5.15
N ASP A 42 -10.44 -5.82 -3.88
CA ASP A 42 -9.76 -6.57 -2.84
C ASP A 42 -10.14 -8.03 -2.97
N THR A 43 -9.15 -8.86 -3.30
CA THR A 43 -9.35 -10.31 -3.45
C THR A 43 -9.90 -10.92 -2.16
N TYR A 44 -9.63 -10.27 -1.02
CA TYR A 44 -10.10 -10.65 0.30
C TYR A 44 -10.95 -9.53 0.90
N LEU A 45 -12.18 -9.85 1.29
CA LEU A 45 -13.13 -8.89 1.86
C LEU A 45 -12.59 -8.15 3.10
N ASN A 46 -11.67 -8.79 3.84
CA ASN A 46 -11.02 -8.21 5.02
C ASN A 46 -9.93 -7.17 4.70
N HIS A 47 -9.68 -6.85 3.43
CA HIS A 47 -8.76 -5.78 3.03
C HIS A 47 -9.47 -4.47 2.68
N SER A 48 -10.81 -4.48 2.58
CA SER A 48 -11.57 -3.26 2.28
C SER A 48 -11.27 -2.17 3.31
N ASP A 49 -11.05 -0.96 2.81
CA ASP A 49 -10.92 0.26 3.61
C ASP A 49 -12.10 0.56 4.55
N THR A 50 -13.26 -0.06 4.29
CA THR A 50 -14.46 0.08 5.12
C THR A 50 -14.54 -0.91 6.30
N VAL A 51 -13.73 -1.97 6.32
CA VAL A 51 -13.77 -2.96 7.41
C VAL A 51 -12.94 -2.51 8.61
N ASN A 52 -13.45 -2.78 9.81
CA ASN A 52 -12.80 -2.39 11.07
C ASN A 52 -12.56 -3.62 11.95
N TYR A 53 -11.44 -3.63 12.67
CA TYR A 53 -11.18 -4.64 13.69
C TYR A 53 -12.05 -4.36 14.93
N VAL A 54 -12.92 -5.31 15.28
CA VAL A 54 -13.92 -5.17 16.36
C VAL A 54 -13.49 -5.80 17.70
N GLY A 55 -12.31 -6.42 17.74
CA GLY A 55 -11.82 -7.13 18.93
C GLY A 55 -12.42 -8.53 19.08
N ILE A 56 -11.67 -9.42 19.72
CA ILE A 56 -12.08 -10.82 19.89
C ILE A 56 -13.32 -10.99 20.79
N GLU A 57 -13.51 -10.07 21.75
CA GLU A 57 -14.66 -10.07 22.66
C GLU A 57 -15.99 -9.93 21.92
N GLN A 58 -16.02 -9.16 20.82
CA GLN A 58 -17.21 -9.03 19.99
C GLN A 58 -17.60 -10.38 19.38
N CYS A 59 -16.63 -11.19 18.97
CA CYS A 59 -16.85 -12.53 18.44
C CYS A 59 -17.29 -13.51 19.54
N ALA A 60 -16.75 -13.37 20.75
CA ALA A 60 -17.05 -14.24 21.89
C ALA A 60 -18.52 -14.17 22.33
N THR A 61 -19.23 -13.08 22.02
CA THR A 61 -20.67 -12.94 22.30
C THR A 61 -21.53 -14.04 21.67
N CYS A 62 -21.14 -14.55 20.50
CA CYS A 62 -21.80 -15.66 19.81
C CYS A 62 -20.96 -16.95 19.76
N HIS A 63 -19.63 -16.84 19.90
CA HIS A 63 -18.68 -17.95 19.73
C HIS A 63 -17.85 -18.20 21.00
N GLN A 64 -18.54 -18.42 22.12
CA GLN A 64 -17.89 -18.52 23.44
C GLN A 64 -16.97 -19.76 23.56
N GLU A 65 -17.35 -20.90 22.99
CA GLU A 65 -16.53 -22.13 23.06
C GLU A 65 -15.25 -22.03 22.23
N GLN A 66 -15.33 -21.40 21.06
CA GLN A 66 -14.16 -21.13 20.23
C GLN A 66 -13.25 -20.14 20.95
N HIS A 67 -13.83 -19.08 21.54
CA HIS A 67 -13.08 -18.10 22.31
C HIS A 67 -12.33 -18.76 23.48
N SER A 68 -13.01 -19.57 24.28
CA SER A 68 -12.46 -20.16 25.51
C SER A 68 -11.24 -21.07 25.27
N THR A 69 -11.12 -21.65 24.07
CA THR A 69 -9.95 -22.45 23.69
C THR A 69 -8.92 -21.63 22.92
N PHE A 70 -9.36 -20.74 22.04
CA PHE A 70 -8.49 -19.94 21.18
C PHE A 70 -7.55 -19.03 21.97
N VAL A 71 -8.03 -18.36 23.02
CA VAL A 71 -7.22 -17.42 23.84
C VAL A 71 -6.04 -18.08 24.55
N HIS A 72 -6.03 -19.41 24.63
CA HIS A 72 -4.92 -20.19 25.21
C HIS A 72 -3.95 -20.75 24.17
N THR A 73 -4.22 -20.55 22.88
CA THR A 73 -3.30 -20.93 21.80
C THR A 73 -2.21 -19.86 21.62
N GLY A 74 -1.07 -20.22 21.05
CA GLY A 74 -0.02 -19.24 20.74
C GLY A 74 -0.51 -18.10 19.83
N MET A 75 -1.43 -18.40 18.91
CA MET A 75 -2.06 -17.38 18.07
C MET A 75 -2.96 -16.45 18.91
N GLY A 76 -3.83 -17.01 19.77
CA GLY A 76 -4.70 -16.24 20.65
C GLY A 76 -3.93 -15.33 21.62
N LEU A 77 -2.83 -15.82 22.18
CA LEU A 77 -1.93 -15.05 23.04
C LEU A 77 -1.23 -13.88 22.30
N SER A 78 -1.22 -13.90 20.96
CA SER A 78 -0.65 -12.85 20.13
C SER A 78 -1.62 -11.71 19.82
N PHE A 79 -2.90 -11.80 20.22
CA PHE A 79 -3.90 -10.72 20.05
C PHE A 79 -3.82 -9.65 21.13
N ASP A 80 -2.60 -9.25 21.50
CA ASP A 80 -2.34 -8.23 22.51
C ASP A 80 -1.05 -7.47 22.15
N LYS A 81 -0.75 -6.40 22.89
CA LYS A 81 0.49 -5.65 22.72
C LYS A 81 1.70 -6.54 23.03
N ALA A 82 2.63 -6.59 22.09
CA ALA A 82 3.91 -7.28 22.27
C ALA A 82 4.63 -6.73 23.50
N SER A 83 4.97 -7.62 24.45
CA SER A 83 5.73 -7.29 25.64
C SER A 83 6.57 -8.49 26.08
N PRO A 84 7.73 -8.27 26.73
CA PRO A 84 8.57 -9.37 27.22
C PRO A 84 7.82 -10.32 28.15
N ASN A 85 6.92 -9.80 28.99
CA ASN A 85 6.14 -10.58 29.94
C ASN A 85 5.13 -11.55 29.29
N LYS A 86 4.76 -11.31 28.03
CA LYS A 86 3.85 -12.17 27.23
C LYS A 86 4.59 -13.00 26.19
N SER A 87 5.91 -12.88 26.13
CA SER A 87 6.74 -13.64 25.19
C SER A 87 7.10 -14.99 25.80
N SER A 88 7.12 -16.03 24.97
CA SER A 88 7.72 -17.32 25.32
C SER A 88 9.24 -17.33 25.16
N ALA A 89 9.83 -16.22 24.66
CA ALA A 89 11.26 -16.10 24.45
C ALA A 89 12.02 -16.08 25.78
N VAL A 90 13.17 -16.75 25.80
CA VAL A 90 14.10 -16.72 26.93
C VAL A 90 15.11 -15.60 26.69
N PHE A 91 14.88 -14.46 27.33
CA PHE A 91 15.75 -13.29 27.22
C PHE A 91 17.05 -13.50 28.02
N GLY A 92 18.10 -13.97 27.34
CA GLY A 92 19.42 -14.16 27.94
C GLY A 92 20.52 -14.33 26.89
N LYS A 93 21.77 -14.10 27.28
CA LYS A 93 22.94 -14.18 26.38
C LYS A 93 23.07 -15.55 25.69
N GLN A 94 22.59 -16.61 26.33
CA GLN A 94 22.62 -17.96 25.79
C GLN A 94 21.68 -18.19 24.59
N HIS A 95 20.76 -17.25 24.31
CA HIS A 95 19.84 -17.31 23.16
C HIS A 95 20.18 -16.29 22.07
N GLN A 96 21.35 -15.65 22.16
CA GLN A 96 21.87 -14.80 21.08
C GLN A 96 22.28 -15.68 19.89
N VAL A 97 21.72 -15.40 18.71
CA VAL A 97 22.12 -16.09 17.47
C VAL A 97 23.14 -15.22 16.74
N TYR A 98 24.30 -15.80 16.41
CA TYR A 98 25.32 -15.15 15.57
C TYR A 98 25.24 -15.68 14.15
N ASP A 99 25.04 -14.79 13.19
CA ASP A 99 25.13 -15.07 11.76
C ASP A 99 26.50 -14.65 11.26
N SER A 100 27.32 -15.64 10.93
CA SER A 100 28.69 -15.45 10.44
C SER A 100 28.77 -14.98 8.99
N LEU A 101 27.71 -15.12 8.20
CA LEU A 101 27.68 -14.63 6.82
C LEU A 101 27.51 -13.12 6.78
N LEU A 102 26.70 -12.59 7.71
CA LEU A 102 26.39 -11.17 7.81
C LEU A 102 27.20 -10.45 8.91
N ASP A 103 27.94 -11.19 9.73
CA ASP A 103 28.61 -10.69 10.96
C ASP A 103 27.63 -9.98 11.92
N MET A 104 26.44 -10.57 12.09
CA MET A 104 25.33 -9.99 12.83
C MET A 104 24.92 -10.83 14.04
N HIS A 105 24.45 -10.17 15.09
CA HIS A 105 23.92 -10.80 16.29
C HIS A 105 22.43 -10.48 16.47
N TYR A 106 21.60 -11.52 16.56
CA TYR A 106 20.17 -11.42 16.80
C TYR A 106 19.87 -11.69 18.27
N LEU A 107 19.18 -10.74 18.90
CA LEU A 107 18.74 -10.82 20.29
C LEU A 107 17.24 -11.12 20.34
N PRO A 108 16.80 -11.97 21.28
CA PRO A 108 15.37 -12.25 21.51
C PRO A 108 14.61 -11.06 22.09
#